data_AF-A0A7C0V5N3-F1
#
_entry.id   AF-A0A7C0V5N3-F1
#
_cell.length_a   1.000
_cell.length_b   1.000
_cell.length_c   1.000
_cell.angle_alpha   90.00
_cell.angle_beta   90.00
_cell.angle_gamma   90.00
#
_symmetry.space_group_name_H-M   'P 1'
#
loop_
_entity.id
_entity.type
_entity.pdbx_description
1 polymer ?
#
loop_
_entity_poly.entity_id
_entity_poly.type
_entity_poly.pdbx_seq_one_letter_code
_entity_poly.pdbx_strand_id
1 'polypeptide(L)'
;MGKQHKRAKKARAKQKEKIQQPPAELIRQSVEMCRAGNPRQAIVLLKAALKAGGTPETIKPLLFRAYLARAAQLEQKGMAVEAATIRQNALAYLPDAPAMTNDDLGQLMDAAPLETVLANCPGCFAHRASRAGGSLTAHSR
;
A
#
# COMPACT_ATOMS: atom_id res chain seq x y z
N MET A 1 28.24 -4.06 -31.14
CA MET A 1 27.23 -3.06 -30.68
C MET A 1 25.76 -3.55 -30.75
N GLY A 2 25.45 -4.87 -30.82
CA GLY A 2 24.28 -5.32 -31.61
C GLY A 2 23.09 -6.07 -30.97
N LYS A 3 23.05 -6.39 -29.67
CA LYS A 3 21.93 -7.20 -29.10
C LYS A 3 21.24 -6.62 -27.87
N GLN A 4 21.97 -5.89 -27.00
CA GLN A 4 21.40 -5.28 -25.80
C GLN A 4 20.45 -4.11 -26.11
N HIS A 5 20.80 -3.24 -27.07
CA HIS A 5 19.98 -2.08 -27.43
C HIS A 5 18.59 -2.45 -27.99
N LYS A 6 18.50 -3.53 -28.81
CA LYS A 6 17.21 -4.03 -29.34
C LYS A 6 16.30 -4.57 -28.24
N ARG A 7 16.85 -5.30 -27.26
CA ARG A 7 16.09 -5.83 -26.10
C ARG A 7 15.56 -4.71 -25.21
N ALA A 8 16.39 -3.69 -24.93
CA ALA A 8 15.97 -2.52 -24.16
C ALA A 8 14.85 -1.74 -24.86
N LYS A 9 14.91 -1.58 -26.20
CA LYS A 9 13.86 -0.89 -26.97
C LYS A 9 12.53 -1.64 -26.93
N LYS A 10 12.53 -2.98 -27.05
CA LYS A 10 11.31 -3.82 -26.92
C LYS A 10 10.73 -3.77 -25.50
N ALA A 11 11.58 -3.79 -24.46
CA ALA A 11 11.11 -3.67 -23.08
C ALA A 11 10.45 -2.31 -22.82
N ARG A 12 11.03 -1.22 -23.33
CA ARG A 12 10.44 0.14 -23.26
C ARG A 12 9.11 0.24 -24.02
N ALA A 13 8.97 -0.41 -25.17
CA ALA A 13 7.71 -0.43 -25.93
C ALA A 13 6.59 -1.15 -25.17
N LYS A 14 6.85 -2.35 -24.64
CA LYS A 14 5.89 -3.08 -23.79
C LYS A 14 5.51 -2.31 -22.52
N GLN A 15 6.48 -1.58 -21.95
CA GLN A 15 6.21 -0.72 -20.81
C GLN A 15 5.31 0.48 -21.18
N LYS A 16 5.49 1.06 -22.38
CA LYS A 16 4.60 2.11 -22.91
C LYS A 16 3.19 1.61 -23.20
N GLU A 17 3.03 0.44 -23.79
CA GLU A 17 1.71 -0.18 -24.01
C GLU A 17 0.95 -0.40 -22.70
N LYS A 18 1.62 -0.90 -21.66
CA LYS A 18 0.99 -1.07 -20.35
C LYS A 18 0.47 0.26 -19.79
N ILE A 19 1.16 1.37 -20.03
CA ILE A 19 0.75 2.70 -19.54
C ILE A 19 -0.48 3.26 -20.30
N GLN A 20 -0.78 2.75 -21.50
CA GLN A 20 -1.97 3.16 -22.28
C GLN A 20 -3.25 2.41 -21.88
N GLN A 21 -3.17 1.45 -20.96
CA GLN A 21 -4.33 0.72 -20.47
C GLN A 21 -5.19 1.61 -19.57
N PRO A 22 -6.53 1.39 -19.54
CA PRO A 22 -7.39 2.13 -18.64
C PRO A 22 -7.00 1.87 -17.17
N PRO A 23 -7.21 2.85 -16.26
CA PRO A 23 -6.82 2.72 -14.85
C PRO A 23 -7.36 1.45 -14.17
N ALA A 24 -8.60 1.06 -14.47
CA ALA A 24 -9.22 -0.14 -13.90
C ALA A 24 -8.43 -1.43 -14.22
N GLU A 25 -7.92 -1.55 -15.45
CA GLU A 25 -7.15 -2.71 -15.89
C GLU A 25 -5.77 -2.74 -15.23
N LEU A 26 -5.12 -1.58 -15.10
CA LEU A 26 -3.87 -1.42 -14.39
C LEU A 26 -3.99 -1.78 -12.90
N ILE A 27 -5.09 -1.37 -12.27
CA ILE A 27 -5.41 -1.73 -10.88
C ILE A 27 -5.61 -3.23 -10.77
N ARG A 28 -6.43 -3.85 -11.64
CA ARG A 28 -6.66 -5.30 -11.65
C ARG A 28 -5.34 -6.09 -11.74
N GLN A 29 -4.50 -5.76 -12.72
CA GLN A 29 -3.20 -6.41 -12.88
C GLN A 29 -2.27 -6.18 -11.69
N SER A 30 -2.33 -5.00 -11.05
CA SER A 30 -1.52 -4.73 -9.86
C SER A 30 -1.90 -5.65 -8.69
N VAL A 31 -3.18 -5.93 -8.50
CA VAL A 31 -3.67 -6.86 -7.47
C VAL A 31 -3.16 -8.28 -7.75
N GLU A 32 -3.20 -8.72 -9.00
CA GLU A 32 -2.62 -10.01 -9.41
C GLU A 32 -1.11 -10.07 -9.15
N MET A 33 -0.37 -9.00 -9.46
CA MET A 33 1.07 -8.92 -9.16
C MET A 33 1.35 -8.99 -7.66
N CYS A 34 0.54 -8.35 -6.81
CA CYS A 34 0.65 -8.48 -5.36
C CYS A 34 0.43 -9.92 -4.90
N ARG A 35 -0.63 -10.58 -5.39
CA ARG A 35 -0.92 -12.00 -5.08
C ARG A 35 0.19 -12.94 -5.55
N ALA A 36 0.82 -12.64 -6.67
CA ALA A 36 1.95 -13.39 -7.21
C ALA A 36 3.29 -13.10 -6.51
N GLY A 37 3.31 -12.31 -5.43
CA GLY A 37 4.55 -11.96 -4.71
C GLY A 37 5.47 -11.04 -5.51
N ASN A 38 4.93 -10.22 -6.42
CA ASN A 38 5.67 -9.26 -7.23
C ASN A 38 5.29 -7.80 -6.88
N PRO A 39 5.47 -7.35 -5.63
CA PRO A 39 5.02 -6.03 -5.18
C PRO A 39 5.71 -4.88 -5.92
N ARG A 40 6.96 -5.06 -6.36
CA ARG A 40 7.67 -4.07 -7.20
C ARG A 40 6.90 -3.78 -8.49
N GLN A 41 6.39 -4.82 -9.15
CA GLN A 41 5.65 -4.66 -10.40
C GLN A 41 4.26 -4.07 -10.15
N ALA A 42 3.61 -4.45 -9.03
CA ALA A 42 2.36 -3.86 -8.60
C ALA A 42 2.47 -2.33 -8.39
N ILE A 43 3.52 -1.87 -7.70
CA ILE A 43 3.78 -0.42 -7.50
C ILE A 43 3.88 0.31 -8.84
N VAL A 44 4.58 -0.26 -9.82
CA VAL A 44 4.72 0.35 -11.16
C VAL A 44 3.36 0.49 -11.85
N LEU A 45 2.52 -0.55 -11.79
CA LEU A 45 1.18 -0.54 -12.40
C LEU A 45 0.26 0.48 -11.71
N LEU A 46 0.27 0.54 -10.38
CA LEU A 46 -0.55 1.50 -9.63
C LEU A 46 -0.13 2.95 -9.89
N LYS A 47 1.18 3.23 -9.98
CA LYS A 47 1.66 4.56 -10.39
C LYS A 47 1.27 4.91 -11.83
N ALA A 48 1.21 3.91 -12.72
CA ALA A 48 0.68 4.12 -14.06
C ALA A 48 -0.83 4.41 -14.03
N ALA A 49 -1.59 3.72 -13.18
CA ALA A 49 -3.03 3.94 -13.04
C ALA A 49 -3.35 5.37 -12.57
N LEU A 50 -2.57 5.91 -11.61
CA LEU A 50 -2.69 7.32 -11.20
C LEU A 50 -2.45 8.28 -12.38
N LYS A 51 -1.39 8.03 -13.16
CA LYS A 51 -1.06 8.86 -14.33
C LYS A 51 -2.10 8.77 -15.44
N ALA A 52 -2.79 7.64 -15.54
CA ALA A 52 -3.88 7.40 -16.49
C ALA A 52 -5.24 7.95 -16.03
N GLY A 53 -5.29 8.70 -14.91
CA GLY A 53 -6.51 9.35 -14.41
C GLY A 53 -7.34 8.50 -13.46
N GLY A 54 -6.78 7.44 -12.87
CA GLY A 54 -7.45 6.68 -11.82
C GLY A 54 -7.61 7.49 -10.53
N THR A 55 -8.64 7.16 -9.75
CA THR A 55 -8.98 7.88 -8.52
C THR A 55 -7.94 7.64 -7.42
N PRO A 56 -7.37 8.70 -6.82
CA PRO A 56 -6.42 8.58 -5.71
C PRO A 56 -6.97 7.79 -4.52
N GLU A 57 -8.27 7.93 -4.22
CA GLU A 57 -8.96 7.27 -3.10
C GLU A 57 -8.92 5.75 -3.23
N THR A 58 -9.01 5.25 -4.47
CA THR A 58 -8.93 3.81 -4.77
C THR A 58 -7.48 3.33 -4.83
N ILE A 59 -6.58 4.16 -5.38
CA ILE A 59 -5.21 3.72 -5.71
C ILE A 59 -4.23 3.89 -4.54
N LYS A 60 -4.32 4.96 -3.76
CA LYS A 60 -3.38 5.22 -2.64
C LYS A 60 -3.36 4.10 -1.61
N PRO A 61 -4.49 3.55 -1.12
CA PRO A 61 -4.46 2.42 -0.19
C PRO A 61 -3.76 1.19 -0.77
N LEU A 62 -3.94 0.93 -2.07
CA LEU A 62 -3.27 -0.17 -2.76
C LEU A 62 -1.76 0.08 -2.91
N LEU A 63 -1.35 1.32 -3.17
CA LEU A 63 0.06 1.71 -3.21
C LEU A 63 0.72 1.53 -1.84
N PHE A 64 0.08 2.01 -0.77
CA PHE A 64 0.55 1.85 0.59
C PHE A 64 0.88 0.38 0.90
N ARG A 65 -0.09 -0.51 0.70
CA ARG A 65 0.06 -1.95 0.91
C ARG A 65 1.15 -2.57 0.02
N ALA A 66 1.21 -2.18 -1.25
CA ALA A 66 2.22 -2.70 -2.17
C ALA A 66 3.65 -2.27 -1.78
N TYR A 67 3.81 -1.03 -1.27
CA TYR A 67 5.08 -0.55 -0.71
C TYR A 67 5.48 -1.34 0.53
N LEU A 68 4.57 -1.60 1.45
CA LEU A 68 4.85 -2.37 2.67
C LEU A 68 5.18 -3.83 2.36
N ALA A 69 4.45 -4.48 1.46
CA ALA A 69 4.79 -5.80 0.95
C ALA A 69 6.18 -5.85 0.31
N ARG A 70 6.59 -4.76 -0.37
CA ARG A 70 7.94 -4.66 -0.93
C ARG A 70 9.00 -4.50 0.15
N ALA A 71 8.73 -3.74 1.20
CA ALA A 71 9.65 -3.59 2.32
C ALA A 71 9.90 -4.93 3.02
N ALA A 72 8.83 -5.67 3.34
CA ALA A 72 8.93 -7.00 3.94
C ALA A 72 9.77 -7.97 3.08
N GLN A 73 9.60 -7.94 1.75
CA GLN A 73 10.44 -8.74 0.84
C GLN A 73 11.93 -8.35 0.85
N LEU A 74 12.25 -7.08 1.07
CA LEU A 74 13.63 -6.62 1.14
C LEU A 74 14.26 -7.02 2.48
N GLU A 75 13.51 -6.97 3.57
CA GLU A 75 13.96 -7.43 4.90
C GLU A 75 14.27 -8.93 4.88
N GLN A 76 13.39 -9.74 4.29
CA GLN A 76 13.63 -11.18 4.09
C GLN A 76 14.90 -11.48 3.26
N LYS A 77 15.38 -10.50 2.48
CA LYS A 77 16.61 -10.59 1.69
C LYS A 77 17.83 -9.97 2.37
N GLY A 78 17.70 -9.54 3.63
CA GLY A 78 18.77 -8.86 4.37
C GLY A 78 19.02 -7.41 3.94
N MET A 79 18.13 -6.82 3.13
CA MET A 79 18.24 -5.45 2.62
C MET A 79 17.51 -4.45 3.52
N ALA A 80 17.95 -4.34 4.78
CA ALA A 80 17.24 -3.58 5.82
C ALA A 80 17.18 -2.07 5.54
N VAL A 81 18.26 -1.48 4.99
CA VAL A 81 18.32 -0.04 4.68
C VAL A 81 17.36 0.32 3.54
N GLU A 82 17.33 -0.50 2.49
CA GLU A 82 16.40 -0.33 1.38
C GLU A 82 14.96 -0.56 1.83
N ALA A 83 14.72 -1.55 2.70
CA ALA A 83 13.40 -1.78 3.26
C ALA A 83 12.90 -0.55 4.04
N ALA A 84 13.73 0.04 4.91
CA ALA A 84 13.38 1.25 5.65
C ALA A 84 13.03 2.41 4.70
N THR A 85 13.83 2.60 3.64
CA THR A 85 13.55 3.60 2.60
C THR A 85 12.20 3.34 1.91
N ILE A 86 11.88 2.08 1.62
CA ILE A 86 10.61 1.70 1.00
C ILE A 86 9.42 1.91 1.95
N ARG A 87 9.60 1.66 3.26
CA ARG A 87 8.60 1.97 4.30
C ARG A 87 8.31 3.46 4.37
N GLN A 88 9.34 4.30 4.36
CA GLN A 88 9.17 5.77 4.31
C GLN A 88 8.41 6.22 3.06
N ASN A 89 8.69 5.63 1.90
CA ASN A 89 7.93 5.91 0.68
C ASN A 89 6.46 5.50 0.77
N ALA A 90 6.10 4.51 1.60
CA ALA A 90 4.72 4.11 1.82
C ALA A 90 3.91 5.25 2.43
N LEU A 91 4.50 6.03 3.34
CA LEU A 91 3.81 7.11 4.07
C LEU A 91 3.26 8.20 3.15
N ALA A 92 3.86 8.42 1.98
CA ALA A 92 3.34 9.34 0.96
C ALA A 92 1.98 8.91 0.37
N TYR A 93 1.58 7.66 0.59
CA TYR A 93 0.35 7.06 0.08
C TYR A 93 -0.56 6.57 1.20
N LEU A 94 -0.35 7.06 2.43
CA LEU A 94 -1.15 6.67 3.57
C LEU A 94 -2.66 6.82 3.26
N PRO A 95 -3.47 5.76 3.46
CA PRO A 95 -4.91 5.87 3.29
C PRO A 95 -5.51 6.78 4.37
N ASP A 96 -6.62 7.43 4.04
CA ASP A 96 -7.43 8.12 5.05
C ASP A 96 -7.93 7.12 6.09
N ALA A 97 -8.15 7.59 7.33
CA ALA A 97 -8.60 6.77 8.45
C ALA A 97 -9.74 5.77 8.12
N PRO A 98 -10.83 6.14 7.40
CA PRO A 98 -11.91 5.19 7.09
C PRO A 98 -11.52 4.09 6.08
N ALA A 99 -10.46 4.30 5.29
CA ALA A 99 -9.98 3.34 4.30
C ALA A 99 -8.85 2.44 4.84
N MET A 100 -8.36 2.72 6.05
CA MET A 100 -7.29 1.98 6.70
C MET A 100 -7.85 0.70 7.36
N THR A 101 -7.24 -0.44 7.06
CA THR A 101 -7.58 -1.70 7.75
C THR A 101 -6.75 -1.86 9.03
N ASN A 102 -7.13 -2.83 9.88
CA ASN A 102 -6.32 -3.19 11.04
C ASN A 102 -4.90 -3.65 10.66
N ASP A 103 -4.78 -4.36 9.53
CA ASP A 103 -3.48 -4.79 9.00
C ASP A 103 -2.64 -3.59 8.55
N ASP A 104 -3.25 -2.61 7.89
CA ASP A 104 -2.59 -1.36 7.50
C ASP A 104 -2.07 -0.62 8.73
N LEU A 105 -2.84 -0.60 9.83
CA LEU A 105 -2.44 0.04 11.08
C LEU A 105 -1.27 -0.69 11.74
N GLY A 106 -1.31 -2.01 11.80
CA GLY A 106 -0.19 -2.81 12.34
C GLY A 106 1.10 -2.55 11.58
N GLN A 107 1.03 -2.56 10.24
CA GLN A 107 2.20 -2.28 9.41
C GLN A 107 2.66 -0.82 9.49
N LEU A 108 1.74 0.13 9.72
CA LEU A 108 2.09 1.53 9.97
C LEU A 108 2.87 1.70 11.28
N MET A 109 2.46 1.00 12.34
CA MET A 109 3.17 1.01 13.64
C MET A 109 4.60 0.47 13.52
N ASP A 110 4.84 -0.51 12.64
CA ASP A 110 6.19 -1.04 12.37
C ASP A 110 7.01 -0.10 11.47
N ALA A 111 6.35 0.73 10.66
CA ALA A 111 6.99 1.56 9.64
C ALA A 111 7.33 2.98 10.10
N ALA A 112 6.61 3.50 11.09
CA ALA A 112 6.71 4.89 11.50
C ALA A 112 6.74 5.03 13.03
N PRO A 113 7.40 6.07 13.57
CA PRO A 113 7.35 6.36 14.99
C PRO A 113 5.91 6.63 15.44
N LEU A 114 5.65 6.35 16.72
CA LEU A 114 4.32 6.46 17.32
C LEU A 114 3.68 7.84 17.08
N GLU A 115 4.46 8.92 17.10
CA GLU A 115 4.00 10.28 16.80
C GLU A 115 3.36 10.41 15.41
N THR A 116 3.98 9.80 14.39
CA THR A 116 3.44 9.77 13.02
C THR A 116 2.18 8.93 12.95
N VAL A 117 2.13 7.81 13.67
CA VAL A 117 0.92 6.96 13.76
C VAL A 117 -0.23 7.74 14.38
N LEU A 118 0.01 8.42 15.50
CA LEU A 118 -0.99 9.21 16.23
C LEU A 118 -1.50 10.40 15.41
N ALA A 119 -0.62 11.10 14.70
CA ALA A 119 -0.99 12.24 13.85
C ALA A 119 -1.91 11.84 12.69
N ASN A 120 -1.76 10.62 12.16
CA ASN A 120 -2.51 10.15 11.00
C ASN A 120 -3.69 9.22 11.33
N CYS A 121 -3.87 8.84 12.61
CA CYS A 121 -4.96 7.98 13.07
C CYS A 121 -5.74 8.59 14.26
N PRO A 122 -6.21 9.85 14.19
CA PRO A 122 -6.81 10.54 15.34
C PRO A 122 -8.09 9.87 15.86
N GLY A 123 -8.80 9.07 15.04
CA GLY A 123 -10.01 8.33 15.43
C GLY A 123 -9.78 6.90 15.94
N CYS A 124 -8.57 6.35 15.76
CA CYS A 124 -8.30 4.92 15.97
C CYS A 124 -8.30 4.52 17.45
N PHE A 125 -8.13 5.51 18.35
CA PHE A 125 -8.17 5.33 19.80
C PHE A 125 -9.52 5.72 20.43
N ALA A 126 -10.44 6.32 19.66
CA ALA A 126 -11.72 6.79 20.17
C ALA A 126 -12.74 5.65 20.39
N HIS A 127 -12.58 4.50 19.72
CA HIS A 127 -13.55 3.39 19.79
C HIS A 127 -13.48 2.53 21.07
N ARG A 128 -12.50 2.75 21.96
CA ARG A 128 -12.39 1.96 23.20
C ARG A 128 -13.34 2.42 24.31
N ALA A 129 -13.94 3.61 24.20
CA ALA A 129 -14.82 4.16 25.24
C ALA A 129 -16.25 3.58 25.21
N SER A 130 -16.73 3.03 24.10
CA SER A 130 -18.14 2.60 23.98
C SER A 130 -18.44 1.16 24.40
N ARG A 131 -17.44 0.37 24.85
CA ARG A 131 -17.65 -1.02 25.29
C ARG A 131 -17.67 -1.23 26.82
N ALA A 132 -17.52 -0.16 27.61
CA ALA A 132 -17.58 -0.25 29.08
C ALA A 132 -18.96 0.13 29.68
N GLY A 133 -19.99 0.38 28.87
CA GLY A 133 -21.32 0.85 29.31
C GLY A 133 -22.44 -0.21 29.27
N GLY A 134 -22.12 -1.50 29.26
CA GLY A 134 -23.10 -2.59 29.15
C GLY A 134 -23.68 -3.04 30.50
N SER A 135 -24.57 -2.21 31.06
CA SER A 135 -25.70 -2.52 31.96
C SER A 135 -25.66 -3.84 32.77
N LEU A 136 -25.33 -3.74 34.06
CA LEU A 136 -25.78 -4.67 35.10
C LEU A 136 -27.30 -4.51 35.28
N THR A 137 -28.10 -5.30 34.56
CA THR A 137 -29.52 -5.42 34.88
C THR A 137 -29.68 -6.25 36.15
N ALA A 138 -30.06 -5.54 37.22
CA ALA A 138 -30.44 -6.08 38.50
C ALA A 138 -31.58 -7.11 38.37
N HIS A 139 -31.37 -8.32 38.88
CA HIS A 139 -32.44 -9.24 39.25
C HIS A 139 -33.12 -8.69 40.51
N SER A 140 -34.34 -8.17 40.35
CA SER A 140 -35.29 -8.01 41.46
C SER A 140 -36.27 -9.17 41.43
N ARG A 141 -36.57 -9.63 42.65
CA ARG A 141 -37.32 -10.82 43.07
C ARG A 141 -38.72 -10.94 42.48
#